data_AF-A0A0S7WT37-F1
#
_entry.id   AF-A0A0S7WT37-F1
#
_cell.length_a   1.000
_cell.length_b   1.000
_cell.length_c   1.000
_cell.angle_alpha   90.00
_cell.angle_beta   90.00
_cell.angle_gamma   90.00
#
_symmetry.space_group_name_H-M   'P 1'
#
loop_
_entity.id
_entity.type
_entity.pdbx_description
1 polymer ?
#
loop_
_entity_poly.entity_id
_entity_poly.type
_entity_poly.pdbx_seq_one_letter_code
_entity_poly.pdbx_strand_id
1 'polypeptide(L)' 'MKSQNSPNPELSLIVPTYCERQNITALIERVHQSLSHCSYELIVVDDNSPDGTSELAESLSQKYPVRVITRRNERG' A
#
# COMPACT_ATOMS: atom_id res chain seq x y z
N MET A 1 12.61 15.46 17.70
CA MET A 1 11.19 15.11 17.94
C MET A 1 10.49 15.08 16.59
N LYS A 2 10.04 13.91 16.12
CA LYS A 2 9.25 13.82 14.88
C LYS A 2 7.85 14.35 15.20
N SER A 3 7.45 15.43 14.52
CA SER A 3 6.16 16.08 14.72
C SER A 3 5.03 15.11 14.36
N GLN A 4 4.19 14.80 15.35
CA GLN A 4 3.01 13.94 15.25
C GLN A 4 1.82 14.73 14.69
N ASN A 5 1.92 15.21 13.45
CA ASN A 5 0.82 15.93 12.81
C ASN A 5 0.67 15.58 11.33
N SER A 6 0.74 14.29 11.01
CA SER A 6 0.08 13.80 9.82
C SER A 6 -1.43 13.82 10.13
N PRO A 7 -2.26 14.59 9.42
CA PRO A 7 -3.71 14.50 9.61
C PRO A 7 -4.10 13.03 9.42
N ASN A 8 -4.84 12.47 10.38
CA ASN A 8 -5.34 11.10 10.25
C ASN A 8 -6.07 10.97 8.91
N PRO A 9 -5.81 9.92 8.11
CA PRO A 9 -6.52 9.73 6.88
C PRO A 9 -8.02 9.60 7.18
N GLU A 10 -8.86 10.22 6.34
CA GLU A 10 -10.31 10.06 6.43
C GLU A 10 -10.72 8.64 5.99
N LEU A 11 -9.90 8.02 5.14
CA LEU A 11 -10.09 6.67 4.62
C LEU A 11 -8.78 5.88 4.63
N SER A 12 -8.80 4.70 5.25
CA SER A 12 -7.73 3.70 5.12
C SER A 12 -8.23 2.55 4.24
N LEU A 13 -7.58 2.31 3.10
CA LEU A 13 -7.85 1.18 2.23
C LEU A 13 -6.81 0.09 2.48
N ILE A 14 -7.25 -1.10 2.88
CA ILE A 14 -6.36 -2.24 3.12
C ILE A 14 -6.48 -3.21 1.94
N VAL A 15 -5.36 -3.57 1.33
CA VAL A 15 -5.31 -4.51 0.19
C VAL A 15 -4.36 -5.66 0.54
N PRO A 16 -4.88 -6.86 0.84
CA PRO A 16 -4.05 -8.06 0.98
C PRO A 16 -3.52 -8.48 -0.40
N THR A 17 -2.26 -8.90 -0.47
CA THR A 17 -1.61 -9.35 -1.72
C THR A 17 -0.82 -10.64 -1.54
N TYR A 18 -0.87 -11.49 -2.58
CA TYR A 18 0.03 -12.62 -2.76
C TYR A 18 0.23 -12.88 -4.25
N CYS A 19 1.46 -12.76 -4.76
CA CYS A 19 1.79 -12.90 -6.19
C CYS A 19 1.04 -11.92 -7.13
N GLU A 20 0.90 -10.65 -6.71
CA GLU A 20 0.13 -9.61 -7.42
C GLU A 20 1.01 -8.56 -8.11
N ARG A 21 2.29 -8.87 -8.37
CA ARG A 21 3.25 -7.90 -8.93
C ARG A 21 2.78 -7.27 -10.24
N GLN A 22 2.08 -8.01 -11.08
CA GLN A 22 1.60 -7.52 -12.37
C GLN A 22 0.44 -6.52 -12.22
N ASN A 23 -0.28 -6.58 -11.09
CA ASN A 23 -1.52 -5.86 -10.87
C ASN A 23 -1.33 -4.67 -9.93
N ILE A 24 -0.36 -4.73 -9.02
CA ILE A 24 -0.21 -3.79 -7.91
C ILE A 24 0.00 -2.34 -8.38
N THR A 25 0.74 -2.11 -9.46
CA THR A 25 0.94 -0.76 -10.02
C THR A 25 -0.38 -0.16 -10.52
N ALA A 26 -1.10 -0.89 -11.38
CA ALA A 26 -2.35 -0.40 -11.96
C ALA A 26 -3.43 -0.21 -10.88
N LEU A 27 -3.45 -1.06 -9.86
CA LEU A 27 -4.32 -0.91 -8.70
C LEU A 27 -4.03 0.41 -7.97
N ILE A 28 -2.77 0.65 -7.58
CA ILE A 28 -2.36 1.85 -6.83
C ILE A 28 -2.67 3.12 -7.64
N GLU A 29 -2.38 3.13 -8.94
CA GLU A 29 -2.67 4.26 -9.82
C GLU A 29 -4.17 4.59 -9.88
N ARG A 30 -5.02 3.56 -10.04
CA ARG A 30 -6.49 3.73 -10.10
C ARG A 30 -7.09 4.16 -8.76
N VAL A 31 -6.58 3.61 -7.65
CA VAL A 31 -6.97 4.04 -6.30
C VAL A 31 -6.61 5.51 -6.12
N HIS A 32 -5.39 5.92 -6.49
CA HIS A 32 -4.96 7.31 -6.37
C HIS A 32 -5.82 8.26 -7.21
N GLN A 33 -6.09 7.91 -8.46
CA GLN A 33 -6.96 8.71 -9.32
C GLN A 33 -8.35 8.88 -8.69
N SER A 34 -8.89 7.80 -8.12
CA SER A 34 -10.24 7.80 -7.53
C SER A 34 -10.31 8.57 -6.20
N LEU A 35 -9.28 8.48 -5.37
CA LEU A 35 -9.30 9.01 -3.99
C LEU A 35 -8.51 10.31 -3.82
N SER A 36 -7.91 10.85 -4.87
CA SER A 36 -7.12 12.11 -4.83
C SER A 36 -7.86 13.34 -4.29
N HIS A 37 -9.20 13.27 -4.18
CA HIS A 37 -10.05 14.35 -3.67
C HIS A 37 -10.27 14.30 -2.14
N CYS A 38 -9.81 13.28 -1.44
CA CYS A 38 -9.88 13.16 0.03
C CYS A 38 -8.55 12.71 0.63
N SER A 39 -8.41 12.83 1.96
CA SER A 39 -7.23 12.33 2.67
C SER A 39 -7.33 10.81 2.83
N TYR A 40 -6.44 10.05 2.21
CA TYR A 40 -6.47 8.58 2.29
C TYR A 40 -5.09 7.97 2.51
N GLU A 41 -5.06 6.74 3.04
CA GLU A 41 -3.90 5.85 3.00
C GLU A 41 -4.26 4.54 2.31
N LEU A 42 -3.32 3.95 1.58
CA LEU A 42 -3.42 2.61 1.04
C LEU A 42 -2.40 1.70 1.74
N ILE A 43 -2.88 0.71 2.49
CA ILE A 43 -2.07 -0.25 3.21
C ILE A 43 -2.05 -1.55 2.41
N VAL A 44 -0.92 -1.86 1.80
CA VAL A 44 -0.69 -3.15 1.12
C VAL A 44 -0.20 -4.15 2.17
N VAL A 45 -0.93 -5.23 2.36
CA VAL A 45 -0.57 -6.31 3.30
C VAL A 45 -0.14 -7.52 2.49
N ASP A 46 1.16 -7.71 2.33
CA ASP A 46 1.73 -8.76 1.49
C ASP A 46 2.06 -10.02 2.29
N ASP A 47 1.60 -11.19 1.84
CA ASP A 47 1.85 -12.49 2.48
C ASP A 47 3.16 -13.15 2.00
N ASN A 48 4.26 -12.39 2.08
CA ASN A 48 5.59 -12.80 1.64
C ASN A 48 5.61 -13.35 0.21
N SER A 49 5.11 -12.54 -0.72
CA SER A 49 5.06 -12.88 -2.14
C SER A 49 6.45 -13.16 -2.69
N PRO A 50 6.68 -14.32 -3.34
CA PRO A 50 7.98 -14.66 -3.91
C PRO A 50 8.29 -13.92 -5.22
N ASP A 51 7.29 -13.26 -5.82
CA ASP A 51 7.40 -12.62 -7.12
C ASP A 51 7.93 -11.18 -7.07
N GLY A 52 8.14 -10.64 -5.87
CA GLY A 52 8.58 -9.26 -5.67
C GLY A 52 7.42 -8.24 -5.60
N THR A 53 6.20 -8.68 -5.26
CA THR A 53 5.04 -7.79 -5.07
C THR A 53 5.30 -6.72 -4.02
N SER A 54 5.83 -7.11 -2.85
CA SER A 54 6.07 -6.20 -1.73
C SER A 54 7.09 -5.10 -2.06
N GLU A 55 8.15 -5.46 -2.79
CA GLU A 55 9.23 -4.58 -3.22
C GLU A 55 8.74 -3.56 -4.24
N LEU A 56 7.88 -4.01 -5.17
CA LEU A 56 7.26 -3.11 -6.13
C LEU A 56 6.30 -2.13 -5.43
N ALA A 57 5.45 -2.62 -4.53
CA ALA A 57 4.55 -1.76 -3.74
C ALA A 57 5.31 -0.73 -2.91
N GLU A 58 6.43 -1.13 -2.29
CA GLU A 58 7.26 -0.23 -1.48
C GLU A 58 7.91 0.86 -2.34
N SER A 59 8.36 0.52 -3.56
CA SER A 59 8.90 1.51 -4.50
C SER A 59 7.88 2.59 -4.90
N LEU A 60 6.59 2.25 -4.90
CA LEU A 60 5.49 3.15 -5.25
C LEU A 60 5.12 4.11 -4.10
N SER A 61 5.56 3.84 -2.86
CA SER A 61 5.38 4.76 -1.72
C SER A 61 6.07 6.12 -1.90
N GLN A 62 7.05 6.21 -2.80
CA GLN A 62 7.71 7.47 -3.15
C GLN A 62 6.79 8.43 -3.91
N LYS A 63 5.71 7.92 -4.52
CA LYS A 63 4.80 8.68 -5.38
C LYS A 63 3.37 8.72 -4.85
N TYR A 64 2.96 7.72 -4.09
CA TYR A 64 1.59 7.53 -3.63
C TYR A 64 1.55 7.35 -2.11
N PRO A 65 0.43 7.67 -1.42
CA PRO A 65 0.26 7.45 0.02
C PRO A 65 0.06 5.96 0.34
N VAL A 66 1.05 5.15 -0.02
CA VAL A 66 1.10 3.69 0.15
C VAL A 66 2.02 3.34 1.30
N ARG A 67 1.56 2.42 2.15
CA ARG A 67 2.36 1.77 3.19
C ARG A 67 2.31 0.26 2.98
N VAL A 68 3.46 -0.41 3.03
CA VAL A 68 3.52 -1.88 2.88
C VAL A 68 3.76 -2.53 4.23
N ILE A 69 3.03 -3.62 4.49
CA ILE A 69 3.21 -4.51 5.63
C ILE A 69 3.44 -5.91 5.06
N THR A 70 4.63 -6.48 5.26
CA THR A 70 4.94 -7.84 4.80
C THR A 70 4.82 -8.81 5.98
N ARG A 71 3.94 -9.80 5.86
CA ARG A 71 3.75 -10.86 6.85
C ARG A 71 4.68 -12.02 6.52
N ARG A 72 5.63 -12.33 7.39
CA ARG A 72 6.63 -13.39 7.17
C ARG A 72 6.37 -14.67 7.96
N ASN A 73 5.68 -14.56 9.10
CA ASN A 73 5.50 -15.65 10.08
C ASN A 73 4.04 -15.99 10.39
N GLU A 74 3.09 -15.33 9.73
CA GLU A 74 1.67 -15.55 9.93
C GLU A 74 1.03 -15.82 8.57
N ARG A 75 0.64 -17.06 8.33
CA ARG A 75 -0.14 -17.43 7.14
C ARG A 75 -1.62 -17.28 7.47
N GLY A 76 -2.40 -16.80 6.50
CA GLY A 76 -3.86 -16.94 6.51
C GLY A 76 -4.27 -18.38 6.27
#